data_AF-A0A524PGF4-F1
#
_entry.id   AF-A0A524PGF4-F1
#
_cell.length_a   1.000
_cell.length_b   1.000
_cell.length_c   1.000
_cell.angle_alpha   90.00
_cell.angle_beta   90.00
_cell.angle_gamma   90.00
#
_symmetry.space_group_name_H-M   'P 1'
#
loop_
_entity.id
_entity.type
_entity.pdbx_description
1 polymer ?
#
loop_
_entity_poly.entity_id
_entity_poly.type
_entity_poly.pdbx_seq_one_letter_code
_entity_poly.pdbx_strand_id
1 'polypeptide(L)'
;MLKDETQATLLQFPGLTTDQCIKCNICNVACPVMAVSGDFLGPKAVGPQAERFRHPRLPIPDASVSLCSGCGTCSRVCPQGVAIAEMNTQAKARLVAQHGAPLRDQLLARPQMLGQWMRPFAGVANRLLKSNIVRWSLDRSFGIHQDAPLPPFSGKTFRSGVAQRCMDAPPEDLGEDTWVAYFHGCSTNHYEPRIGELAIAVLEKLGCRVIVPPQVCCGLPLQSNGLFKAARRYAEKNTQLLRPFIEKGIPIVGTSSSCTLQLKHETRSVLGLNGRDCEELALGTRDIFEWIVESLWETVLKMDLAPVQALVLYHAPCQLKSHWMGTPALQVLRLIPGLNLQVSQAECCGIAGTYGVKSEKYAIARDVGQNLFHQVEDVQPDWVVTDSETCRWWIEQHTGVTSIHPIEILASAMNLTPLEGI
;
A
#
# COMPACT_ATOMS: atom_id res chain seq x y z
N MET A 1 40.71 3.34 -0.23
CA MET A 1 40.05 4.01 -1.37
C MET A 1 38.53 4.00 -1.20
N LEU A 2 38.04 4.63 -0.12
CA LEU A 2 36.61 4.95 0.06
C LEU A 2 36.34 6.23 -0.73
N LYS A 3 36.20 6.13 -2.05
CA LYS A 3 35.78 7.26 -2.88
C LYS A 3 34.27 7.19 -3.09
N ASP A 4 33.58 8.25 -2.69
CA ASP A 4 32.35 8.79 -3.30
C ASP A 4 30.97 8.11 -3.16
N GLU A 5 30.72 7.19 -2.22
CA GLU A 5 29.31 6.79 -1.98
C GLU A 5 28.46 7.91 -1.33
N THR A 6 29.09 8.84 -0.60
CA THR A 6 28.38 9.93 0.11
C THR A 6 28.07 11.14 -0.77
N GLN A 7 28.85 11.40 -1.84
CA GLN A 7 28.51 12.41 -2.85
C GLN A 7 27.53 11.88 -3.90
N ALA A 8 27.51 10.57 -4.15
CA ALA A 8 26.54 9.94 -5.04
C ALA A 8 25.08 10.06 -4.53
N THR A 9 24.86 10.30 -3.23
CA THR A 9 23.53 10.28 -2.62
C THR A 9 22.66 11.49 -3.01
N LEU A 10 23.24 12.65 -3.34
CA LEU A 10 22.47 13.83 -3.76
C LEU A 10 22.18 13.86 -5.26
N LEU A 11 23.04 13.26 -6.09
CA LEU A 11 22.85 13.16 -7.54
C LEU A 11 21.91 12.01 -7.93
N GLN A 12 21.80 10.97 -7.11
CA GLN A 12 20.91 9.82 -7.37
C GLN A 12 19.44 10.06 -7.00
N PHE A 13 19.12 11.12 -6.23
CA PHE A 13 17.76 11.37 -5.74
C PHE A 13 17.40 12.86 -5.84
N PRO A 14 17.07 13.38 -7.04
CA PRO A 14 16.58 14.75 -7.17
C PRO A 14 15.33 14.93 -6.30
N GLY A 15 15.42 15.76 -5.25
CA GLY A 15 14.32 16.05 -4.31
C GLY A 15 14.60 15.67 -2.84
N LEU A 16 15.57 14.79 -2.55
CA LEU A 16 15.98 14.48 -1.16
C LEU A 16 17.00 15.51 -0.63
N THR A 17 16.64 16.79 -0.62
CA THR A 17 17.46 17.84 0.02
C THR A 17 16.89 18.29 1.36
N THR A 18 17.75 18.48 2.34
CA THR A 18 17.39 19.07 3.64
C THR A 18 17.38 20.59 3.62
N ASP A 19 17.82 21.22 2.54
CA ASP A 19 18.14 22.65 2.53
C ASP A 19 16.88 23.52 2.71
N GLN A 20 15.74 23.05 2.24
CA GLN A 20 14.43 23.70 2.40
C GLN A 20 13.84 23.53 3.81
N CYS A 21 14.40 22.68 4.68
CA CYS A 21 13.85 22.42 6.00
C CYS A 21 14.07 23.61 6.95
N ILE A 22 13.03 24.42 7.18
CA ILE A 22 13.02 25.58 8.11
C ILE A 22 12.89 25.21 9.60
N LYS A 23 12.93 23.92 9.95
CA LYS A 23 12.90 23.40 11.32
C LYS A 23 11.65 23.75 12.16
N CYS A 24 10.50 24.01 11.55
CA CYS A 24 9.24 24.39 12.23
C CYS A 24 8.54 23.31 13.12
N ASN A 25 9.01 22.06 13.15
CA ASN A 25 8.46 20.93 13.95
C ASN A 25 7.07 20.40 13.56
N ILE A 26 6.40 20.92 12.53
CA ILE A 26 5.07 20.43 12.09
C ILE A 26 5.07 18.91 11.84
N CYS A 27 6.13 18.38 11.21
CA CYS A 27 6.27 16.95 10.95
C CYS A 27 6.32 16.07 12.19
N ASN A 28 6.82 16.58 13.32
CA ASN A 28 6.84 15.85 14.59
C ASN A 28 5.45 15.85 15.22
N VAL A 29 4.77 17.01 15.23
CA VAL A 29 3.41 17.15 15.77
C VAL A 29 2.43 16.25 15.03
N ALA A 30 2.56 16.15 13.70
CA ALA A 30 1.70 15.31 12.88
C ALA A 30 2.10 13.81 12.87
N CYS A 31 3.19 13.42 13.53
CA CYS A 31 3.66 12.04 13.47
C CYS A 31 2.86 11.14 14.42
N PRO A 32 2.11 10.15 13.90
CA PRO A 32 1.30 9.30 14.74
C PRO A 32 2.14 8.43 15.69
N VAL A 33 3.28 7.92 15.23
CA VAL A 33 4.17 7.07 16.06
C VAL A 33 4.76 7.87 17.22
N MET A 34 5.23 9.09 16.96
CA MET A 34 5.80 9.95 17.99
C MET A 34 4.75 10.39 19.02
N ALA A 35 3.48 10.50 18.61
CA ALA A 35 2.39 10.87 19.53
C ALA A 35 2.12 9.81 20.61
N VAL A 36 2.50 8.55 20.38
CA VAL A 36 2.21 7.43 21.29
C VAL A 36 3.46 6.72 21.83
N SER A 37 4.66 7.05 21.34
CA SER A 37 5.91 6.42 21.77
C SER A 37 7.02 7.44 21.98
N GLY A 38 7.58 7.47 23.20
CA GLY A 38 8.75 8.27 23.55
C GLY A 38 10.08 7.71 23.05
N ASP A 39 10.11 6.44 22.61
CA ASP A 39 11.31 5.77 22.10
C ASP A 39 11.65 6.21 20.67
N PHE A 40 10.68 6.78 19.95
CA PHE A 40 10.90 7.33 18.62
C PHE A 40 11.25 8.82 18.72
N LEU A 41 12.49 9.17 18.35
CA LEU A 41 12.97 10.57 18.37
C LEU A 41 12.20 11.51 17.43
N GLY A 42 11.37 10.95 16.54
CA GLY A 42 10.50 11.68 15.64
C GLY A 42 11.06 11.81 14.23
N PRO A 43 10.18 12.02 13.24
CA PRO A 43 10.55 11.96 11.83
C PRO A 43 11.52 13.07 11.41
N LYS A 44 11.53 14.21 12.10
CA LYS A 44 12.49 15.29 11.85
C LYS A 44 13.91 14.90 12.27
N ALA A 45 14.03 14.26 13.44
CA ALA A 45 15.31 13.92 14.06
C ALA A 45 16.06 12.87 13.23
N VAL A 46 15.39 11.77 12.91
CA VAL A 46 15.99 10.62 12.21
C VAL A 46 16.15 10.82 10.69
N GLY A 47 15.59 11.92 10.13
CA GLY A 47 15.70 12.30 8.73
C GLY A 47 16.42 13.63 8.54
N PRO A 48 15.71 14.74 8.23
CA PRO A 48 16.32 15.98 7.77
C PRO A 48 17.23 16.69 8.80
N GLN A 49 17.16 16.37 10.09
CA GLN A 49 18.16 16.83 11.06
C GLN A 49 19.41 15.96 11.04
N ALA A 50 19.25 14.63 11.10
CA ALA A 50 20.37 13.69 11.02
C ALA A 50 21.18 13.86 9.73
N GLU A 51 20.54 14.01 8.57
CA GLU A 51 21.22 14.12 7.26
C GLU A 51 22.11 15.37 7.14
N ARG A 52 21.90 16.41 7.97
CA ARG A 52 22.77 17.59 8.00
C ARG A 52 24.12 17.31 8.64
N PHE A 53 24.18 16.30 9.50
CA PHE A 53 25.39 15.88 10.15
C PHE A 53 26.17 14.93 9.23
N ARG A 54 26.93 15.50 8.28
CA ARG A 54 27.71 14.73 7.28
C ARG A 54 29.03 14.14 7.80
N HIS A 55 29.20 14.04 9.11
CA HIS A 55 30.47 13.61 9.70
C HIS A 55 30.49 12.07 9.87
N PRO A 56 31.44 11.34 9.24
CA PRO A 56 31.47 9.86 9.25
C PRO A 56 31.56 9.20 10.62
N ARG A 57 31.95 9.95 11.66
CA ARG A 57 32.07 9.43 13.04
C ARG A 57 30.80 9.59 13.88
N LEU A 58 29.74 10.20 13.35
CA LEU A 58 28.49 10.35 14.07
C LEU A 58 27.62 9.09 13.89
N PRO A 59 26.93 8.62 14.93
CA PRO A 59 26.10 7.42 14.88
C PRO A 59 24.80 7.67 14.10
N ILE A 60 24.93 7.85 12.78
CA ILE A 60 23.85 8.17 11.85
C ILE A 60 23.73 7.01 10.86
N PRO A 61 22.51 6.48 10.64
CA PRO A 61 21.24 6.92 11.21
C PRO A 61 21.03 6.43 12.65
N ASP A 62 20.30 7.21 13.45
CA ASP A 62 19.90 6.83 14.80
C ASP A 62 18.98 5.59 14.78
N ALA A 63 19.15 4.67 15.73
CA ALA A 63 18.45 3.39 15.77
C ALA A 63 16.92 3.51 15.92
N SER A 64 16.43 4.62 16.49
CA SER A 64 14.99 4.87 16.63
C SER A 64 14.28 4.99 15.27
N VAL A 65 15.00 5.20 14.16
CA VAL A 65 14.43 5.14 12.79
C VAL A 65 13.74 3.80 12.51
N SER A 66 14.12 2.74 13.21
CA SER A 66 13.46 1.43 13.11
C SER A 66 11.99 1.45 13.55
N LEU A 67 11.61 2.40 14.41
CA LEU A 67 10.23 2.65 14.86
C LEU A 67 9.43 3.52 13.88
N CYS A 68 10.07 4.14 12.89
CA CYS A 68 9.35 4.83 11.82
C CYS A 68 8.47 3.84 11.04
N SER A 69 7.16 4.11 11.03
CA SER A 69 6.18 3.31 10.29
C SER A 69 6.22 3.55 8.77
N GLY A 70 6.80 4.67 8.33
CA GLY A 70 6.84 5.02 6.90
C GLY A 70 5.50 5.47 6.32
N CYS A 71 4.57 5.96 7.16
CA CYS A 71 3.22 6.35 6.71
C CYS A 71 3.14 7.60 5.81
N GLY A 72 4.22 8.38 5.67
CA GLY A 72 4.25 9.54 4.78
C GLY A 72 3.65 10.84 5.32
N THR A 73 2.90 10.82 6.44
CA THR A 73 2.23 12.02 6.99
C THR A 73 3.18 13.20 7.18
N CYS A 74 4.40 12.95 7.65
CA CYS A 74 5.41 14.00 7.85
C CYS A 74 5.84 14.73 6.57
N SER A 75 5.94 14.03 5.43
CA SER A 75 6.19 14.66 4.12
C SER A 75 4.96 15.45 3.68
N ARG A 76 3.76 14.87 3.85
CA ARG A 76 2.48 15.46 3.46
C ARG A 76 2.19 16.81 4.14
N VAL A 77 2.52 16.94 5.43
CA VAL A 77 2.27 18.18 6.17
C VAL A 77 3.41 19.19 6.09
N CYS A 78 4.50 18.89 5.37
CA CYS A 78 5.65 19.78 5.31
C CYS A 78 5.35 21.02 4.45
N PRO A 79 5.36 22.25 5.01
CA PRO A 79 5.04 23.46 4.24
C PRO A 79 6.11 23.81 3.19
N GLN A 80 7.28 23.18 3.27
CA GLN A 80 8.40 23.40 2.35
C GLN A 80 8.59 22.22 1.39
N GLY A 81 7.70 21.21 1.40
CA GLY A 81 7.80 20.05 0.52
C GLY A 81 9.01 19.15 0.79
N VAL A 82 9.58 19.18 2.01
CA VAL A 82 10.69 18.30 2.36
C VAL A 82 10.21 16.84 2.39
N ALA A 83 10.90 15.97 1.66
CA ALA A 83 10.65 14.53 1.58
C ALA A 83 11.15 13.77 2.83
N ILE A 84 10.52 14.04 3.97
CA ILE A 84 10.94 13.56 5.30
C ILE A 84 10.78 12.04 5.44
N ALA A 85 9.64 11.48 5.02
CA ALA A 85 9.38 10.04 5.11
C ALA A 85 10.34 9.23 4.23
N GLU A 86 10.66 9.76 3.06
CA GLU A 86 11.60 9.21 2.09
C GLU A 86 13.02 9.19 2.68
N MET A 87 13.47 10.31 3.27
CA MET A 87 14.73 10.38 4.02
C MET A 87 14.78 9.37 5.18
N ASN A 88 13.70 9.24 5.94
CA ASN A 88 13.62 8.27 7.04
C ASN A 88 13.69 6.82 6.52
N THR A 89 13.10 6.55 5.36
CA THR A 89 13.12 5.22 4.74
C THR A 89 14.52 4.89 4.21
N GLN A 90 15.23 5.88 3.67
CA GLN A 90 16.65 5.77 3.28
C GLN A 90 17.55 5.55 4.50
N ALA A 91 17.34 6.28 5.58
CA ALA A 91 18.01 6.06 6.86
C ALA A 91 17.77 4.63 7.37
N LYS A 92 16.53 4.15 7.37
CA LYS A 92 16.22 2.75 7.72
C LYS A 92 16.93 1.74 6.83
N ALA A 93 16.99 1.98 5.52
CA ALA A 93 17.72 1.12 4.60
C ALA A 93 19.23 1.07 4.89
N ARG A 94 19.85 2.21 5.23
CA ARG A 94 21.26 2.26 5.67
C ARG A 94 21.49 1.45 6.94
N LEU A 95 20.59 1.57 7.93
CA LEU A 95 20.66 0.79 9.17
C LEU A 95 20.60 -0.73 8.88
N VAL A 96 19.69 -1.14 8.01
CA VAL A 96 19.53 -2.54 7.59
C VAL A 96 20.72 -3.03 6.77
N ALA A 97 21.34 -2.18 5.95
CA ALA A 97 22.55 -2.52 5.21
C ALA A 97 23.76 -2.75 6.14
N GLN A 98 23.85 -1.98 7.24
CA GLN A 98 24.94 -2.10 8.23
C GLN A 98 24.78 -3.33 9.14
N HIS A 99 23.56 -3.61 9.61
CA HIS A 99 23.31 -4.62 10.66
C HIS A 99 22.66 -5.90 10.14
N GLY A 100 22.18 -5.90 8.89
CA GLY A 100 21.33 -6.94 8.34
C GLY A 100 19.86 -6.80 8.78
N ALA A 101 18.98 -7.51 8.08
CA ALA A 101 17.58 -7.64 8.46
C ALA A 101 17.32 -8.98 9.16
N PRO A 102 16.53 -9.01 10.25
CA PRO A 102 16.08 -10.24 10.88
C PRO A 102 15.43 -11.19 9.88
N LEU A 103 15.56 -12.51 10.07
CA LEU A 103 14.97 -13.50 9.18
C LEU A 103 13.45 -13.36 9.07
N ARG A 104 12.76 -13.04 10.18
CA ARG A 104 11.33 -12.70 10.21
C ARG A 104 11.01 -11.61 9.19
N ASP A 105 11.76 -10.50 9.23
CA ASP A 105 11.52 -9.35 8.37
C ASP A 105 11.77 -9.70 6.89
N GLN A 106 12.79 -10.52 6.61
CA GLN A 106 13.03 -11.04 5.27
C GLN A 106 11.86 -11.91 4.77
N LEU A 107 11.28 -12.73 5.63
CA LEU A 107 10.16 -13.61 5.25
C LEU A 107 8.87 -12.81 5.04
N LEU A 108 8.47 -11.99 6.03
CA LEU A 108 7.24 -11.20 5.99
C LEU A 108 7.24 -10.16 4.86
N ALA A 109 8.40 -9.64 4.48
CA ALA A 109 8.53 -8.71 3.37
C ALA A 109 8.37 -9.37 1.98
N ARG A 110 8.11 -10.68 1.89
CA ARG A 110 7.94 -11.41 0.62
C ARG A 110 6.56 -12.09 0.53
N PRO A 111 5.45 -11.33 0.58
CA PRO A 111 4.10 -11.89 0.57
C PRO A 111 3.79 -12.70 -0.68
N GLN A 112 4.34 -12.35 -1.85
CA GLN A 112 4.19 -13.17 -3.06
C GLN A 112 4.80 -14.56 -2.89
N MET A 113 6.02 -14.66 -2.36
CA MET A 113 6.71 -15.92 -2.15
C MET A 113 5.96 -16.78 -1.13
N LEU A 114 5.55 -16.18 0.00
CA LEU A 114 4.73 -16.84 1.02
C LEU A 114 3.42 -17.37 0.43
N GLY A 115 2.72 -16.54 -0.34
CA GLY A 115 1.49 -16.93 -1.02
C GLY A 115 1.69 -18.09 -2.00
N GLN A 116 2.80 -18.11 -2.75
CA GLN A 116 3.15 -19.20 -3.66
C GLN A 116 3.44 -20.51 -2.92
N TRP A 117 4.19 -20.45 -1.82
CA TRP A 117 4.57 -21.63 -1.04
C TRP A 117 3.40 -22.21 -0.24
N MET A 118 2.55 -21.35 0.32
CA MET A 118 1.46 -21.78 1.18
C MET A 118 0.20 -22.17 0.40
N ARG A 119 0.04 -21.73 -0.85
CA ARG A 119 -1.13 -22.05 -1.71
C ARG A 119 -1.48 -23.55 -1.75
N PRO A 120 -0.55 -24.49 -2.01
CA PRO A 120 -0.88 -25.93 -2.04
C PRO A 120 -1.40 -26.45 -0.70
N PHE A 121 -1.07 -25.78 0.40
CA PHE A 121 -1.41 -26.16 1.77
C PHE A 121 -2.37 -25.15 2.42
N ALA A 122 -3.05 -24.30 1.64
CA ALA A 122 -3.80 -23.15 2.16
C ALA A 122 -4.82 -23.54 3.24
N GLY A 123 -5.55 -24.66 3.04
CA GLY A 123 -6.51 -25.15 4.03
C GLY A 123 -5.89 -25.52 5.39
N VAL A 124 -4.71 -26.15 5.38
CA VAL A 124 -3.97 -26.50 6.60
C VAL A 124 -3.35 -25.24 7.22
N ALA A 125 -2.70 -24.42 6.40
CA ALA A 125 -2.08 -23.16 6.81
C ALA A 125 -3.07 -22.24 7.53
N ASN A 126 -4.24 -22.00 6.92
CA ASN A 126 -5.27 -21.13 7.48
C ASN A 126 -5.86 -21.71 8.77
N ARG A 127 -5.95 -23.04 8.90
CA ARG A 127 -6.39 -23.70 10.16
C ARG A 127 -5.36 -23.52 11.26
N LEU A 128 -4.07 -23.66 10.95
CA LEU A 128 -2.98 -23.45 11.91
C LEU A 128 -2.92 -21.99 12.36
N LEU A 129 -3.09 -21.02 11.46
CA LEU A 129 -3.09 -19.59 11.79
C LEU A 129 -4.26 -19.15 12.68
N LYS A 130 -5.34 -19.94 12.76
CA LYS A 130 -6.46 -19.75 13.69
C LYS A 130 -6.22 -20.32 15.10
N SER A 131 -5.15 -21.08 15.30
CA SER A 131 -4.85 -21.69 16.61
C SER A 131 -4.07 -20.74 17.51
N ASN A 132 -4.61 -20.44 18.69
CA ASN A 132 -3.95 -19.60 19.70
C ASN A 132 -2.57 -20.14 20.10
N ILE A 133 -2.39 -21.47 20.13
CA ILE A 133 -1.11 -22.11 20.47
C ILE A 133 -0.06 -21.81 19.39
N VAL A 134 -0.45 -21.91 18.11
CA VAL A 134 0.44 -21.61 16.99
C VAL A 134 0.79 -20.12 16.98
N ARG A 135 -0.21 -19.25 17.17
CA ARG A 135 -0.01 -17.80 17.26
C ARG A 135 0.95 -17.41 18.38
N TRP A 136 0.74 -17.94 19.57
CA TRP A 136 1.63 -17.74 20.72
C TRP A 136 3.05 -18.24 20.44
N SER A 137 3.19 -19.40 19.79
CA SER A 137 4.51 -19.94 19.43
C SER A 137 5.23 -19.08 18.40
N LEU A 138 4.52 -18.54 17.40
CA LEU A 138 5.08 -17.63 16.39
C LEU A 138 5.52 -16.31 17.03
N ASP A 139 4.78 -15.82 18.01
CA ASP A 139 5.14 -14.64 18.80
C ASP A 139 6.46 -14.88 19.54
N ARG A 140 6.51 -15.92 20.38
CA ARG A 140 7.68 -16.17 21.24
C ARG A 140 8.94 -16.52 20.47
N SER A 141 8.80 -17.21 19.33
CA SER A 141 9.94 -17.77 18.58
C SER A 141 10.40 -16.86 17.44
N PHE A 142 9.46 -16.25 16.70
CA PHE A 142 9.76 -15.46 15.52
C PHE A 142 9.46 -13.97 15.70
N GLY A 143 8.79 -13.55 16.79
CA GLY A 143 8.40 -12.16 17.03
C GLY A 143 7.25 -11.68 16.13
N ILE A 144 6.34 -12.59 15.79
CA ILE A 144 5.11 -12.26 15.06
C ILE A 144 3.98 -12.22 16.09
N HIS A 145 3.46 -11.04 16.39
CA HIS A 145 2.53 -10.86 17.51
C HIS A 145 1.32 -11.79 17.37
N GLN A 146 0.93 -12.45 18.45
CA GLN A 146 -0.14 -13.45 18.43
C GLN A 146 -1.49 -12.87 17.94
N ASP A 147 -1.74 -11.59 18.24
CA ASP A 147 -2.96 -10.85 17.88
C ASP A 147 -2.80 -10.02 16.60
N ALA A 148 -1.67 -10.12 15.89
CA ALA A 148 -1.50 -9.46 14.59
C ALA A 148 -2.39 -10.11 13.53
N PRO A 149 -3.01 -9.36 12.61
CA PRO A 149 -3.69 -9.96 11.49
C PRO A 149 -2.68 -10.68 10.58
N LEU A 150 -2.92 -11.96 10.32
CA LEU A 150 -2.21 -12.72 9.30
C LEU A 150 -3.26 -13.11 8.25
N PRO A 151 -3.18 -12.58 7.02
CA PRO A 151 -4.20 -12.81 6.02
C PRO A 151 -4.27 -14.29 5.65
N PRO A 152 -5.48 -14.82 5.39
CA PRO A 152 -5.62 -16.19 4.92
C PRO A 152 -5.00 -16.34 3.53
N PHE A 153 -4.32 -17.47 3.31
CA PHE A 153 -3.84 -17.83 1.98
C PHE A 153 -5.00 -18.34 1.13
N SER A 154 -5.05 -17.92 -0.13
CA SER A 154 -5.99 -18.46 -1.10
C SER A 154 -5.46 -19.78 -1.69
N GLY A 155 -6.36 -20.75 -1.85
CA GLY A 155 -6.05 -22.02 -2.54
C GLY A 155 -5.93 -21.88 -4.07
N LYS A 156 -6.43 -20.78 -4.64
CA LYS A 156 -6.33 -20.44 -6.07
C LYS A 156 -5.71 -19.06 -6.24
N THR A 157 -5.03 -18.82 -7.36
CA THR A 157 -4.52 -17.47 -7.65
C THR A 157 -5.48 -16.71 -8.55
N PHE A 158 -5.61 -15.40 -8.36
CA PHE A 158 -6.39 -14.54 -9.25
C PHE A 158 -6.06 -14.80 -10.74
N ARG A 159 -4.78 -14.77 -11.11
CA ARG A 159 -4.34 -15.03 -12.49
C ARG A 159 -4.81 -16.37 -13.05
N SER A 160 -4.95 -17.40 -12.21
CA SER A 160 -5.42 -18.71 -12.67
C SER A 160 -6.91 -18.70 -13.00
N GLY A 161 -7.70 -17.84 -12.34
CA GLY A 161 -9.12 -17.64 -12.63
C GLY A 161 -9.39 -16.81 -13.88
N VAL A 162 -8.40 -16.03 -14.34
CA VAL A 162 -8.50 -15.15 -15.52
C VAL A 162 -7.41 -15.45 -16.56
N ALA A 163 -7.04 -16.72 -16.71
CA ALA A 163 -5.93 -17.14 -17.56
C ALA A 163 -6.09 -16.67 -19.02
N GLN A 164 -7.32 -16.65 -19.54
CA GLN A 164 -7.64 -16.16 -20.89
C GLN A 164 -7.35 -14.66 -21.10
N ARG A 165 -7.19 -13.89 -20.03
CA ARG A 165 -6.86 -12.45 -20.07
C ARG A 165 -5.37 -12.19 -19.83
N CYS A 166 -4.61 -13.22 -19.48
CA CYS A 166 -3.19 -13.10 -19.21
C CYS A 166 -2.45 -13.01 -20.55
N MET A 167 -1.99 -11.81 -20.89
CA MET A 167 -1.27 -11.52 -22.12
C MET A 167 0.11 -10.98 -21.80
N ASP A 168 1.15 -11.51 -22.46
CA ASP A 168 2.54 -11.09 -22.24
C ASP A 168 2.90 -9.80 -23.00
N ALA A 169 2.12 -9.45 -24.02
CA ALA A 169 2.26 -8.24 -24.82
C ALA A 169 0.88 -7.59 -25.05
N PRO A 170 0.83 -6.27 -25.27
CA PRO A 170 -0.41 -5.59 -25.67
C PRO A 170 -0.91 -6.09 -27.03
N PRO A 171 -2.22 -5.98 -27.34
CA PRO A 171 -2.73 -6.23 -28.68
C PRO A 171 -2.02 -5.38 -29.75
N GLU A 172 -1.85 -5.92 -30.95
CA GLU A 172 -1.19 -5.20 -32.05
C GLU A 172 -1.99 -3.97 -32.47
N ASP A 173 -3.31 -4.16 -32.62
CA ASP A 173 -4.32 -3.15 -32.90
C ASP A 173 -5.24 -2.99 -31.68
N LEU A 174 -5.38 -1.75 -31.21
CA LEU A 174 -6.24 -1.42 -30.08
C LEU A 174 -7.68 -1.09 -30.53
N GLY A 175 -7.88 -0.77 -31.81
CA GLY A 175 -9.16 -0.29 -32.33
C GLY A 175 -9.64 0.97 -31.59
N GLU A 176 -10.96 1.07 -31.43
CA GLU A 176 -11.64 2.15 -30.69
C GLU A 176 -11.91 1.78 -29.22
N ASP A 177 -11.54 0.56 -28.81
CA ASP A 177 -11.78 0.05 -27.45
C ASP A 177 -10.89 0.77 -26.42
N THR A 178 -11.45 1.05 -25.24
CA THR A 178 -10.66 1.57 -24.10
C THR A 178 -9.99 0.42 -23.38
N TRP A 179 -8.67 0.24 -23.57
CA TRP A 179 -7.91 -0.83 -22.94
C TRP A 179 -7.36 -0.42 -21.56
N VAL A 180 -7.28 -1.39 -20.64
CA VAL A 180 -6.67 -1.24 -19.32
C VAL A 180 -5.79 -2.44 -19.00
N ALA A 181 -4.55 -2.20 -18.58
CA ALA A 181 -3.64 -3.21 -18.08
C ALA A 181 -3.75 -3.30 -16.55
N TYR A 182 -4.34 -4.37 -16.03
CA TYR A 182 -4.63 -4.50 -14.61
C TYR A 182 -3.42 -4.98 -13.79
N PHE A 183 -2.92 -4.11 -12.90
CA PHE A 183 -1.90 -4.44 -11.91
C PHE A 183 -2.55 -4.98 -10.64
N HIS A 184 -2.62 -6.30 -10.52
CA HIS A 184 -3.25 -6.98 -9.38
C HIS A 184 -2.39 -6.95 -8.11
N GLY A 185 -1.05 -6.85 -8.23
CA GLY A 185 -0.16 -6.92 -7.07
C GLY A 185 -0.20 -8.26 -6.32
N CYS A 186 0.45 -8.33 -5.15
CA CYS A 186 0.61 -9.61 -4.44
C CYS A 186 -0.59 -10.02 -3.58
N SER A 187 -1.31 -9.05 -2.97
CA SER A 187 -2.47 -9.36 -2.11
C SER A 187 -3.58 -10.02 -2.92
N THR A 188 -4.06 -9.33 -3.95
CA THR A 188 -5.11 -9.82 -4.84
C THR A 188 -4.76 -11.17 -5.45
N ASN A 189 -3.50 -11.42 -5.83
CA ASN A 189 -3.17 -12.69 -6.46
C ASN A 189 -3.16 -13.89 -5.52
N HIS A 190 -2.83 -13.70 -4.24
CA HIS A 190 -2.54 -14.82 -3.33
C HIS A 190 -3.42 -14.88 -2.07
N TYR A 191 -4.10 -13.79 -1.73
CA TYR A 191 -4.86 -13.64 -0.49
C TYR A 191 -6.30 -13.24 -0.78
N GLU A 192 -6.52 -12.23 -1.63
CA GLU A 192 -7.85 -11.68 -1.94
C GLU A 192 -8.21 -11.71 -3.45
N PRO A 193 -8.27 -12.89 -4.12
CA PRO A 193 -8.58 -12.96 -5.57
C PRO A 193 -9.87 -12.28 -6.00
N ARG A 194 -10.90 -12.32 -5.15
CA ARG A 194 -12.21 -11.69 -5.37
C ARG A 194 -12.09 -10.20 -5.74
N ILE A 195 -11.17 -9.47 -5.12
CA ILE A 195 -10.97 -8.04 -5.40
C ILE A 195 -10.55 -7.80 -6.85
N GLY A 196 -9.71 -8.68 -7.41
CA GLY A 196 -9.30 -8.59 -8.81
C GLY A 196 -10.39 -8.98 -9.79
N GLU A 197 -11.21 -9.96 -9.44
CA GLU A 197 -12.36 -10.39 -10.23
C GLU A 197 -13.39 -9.26 -10.33
N LEU A 198 -13.70 -8.61 -9.21
CA LEU A 198 -14.60 -7.46 -9.16
C LEU A 198 -14.03 -6.24 -9.87
N ALA A 199 -12.73 -5.98 -9.76
CA ALA A 199 -12.08 -4.89 -10.49
C ALA A 199 -12.21 -5.05 -12.01
N ILE A 200 -11.97 -6.27 -12.54
CA ILE A 200 -12.19 -6.55 -13.97
C ILE A 200 -13.67 -6.34 -14.31
N ALA A 201 -14.59 -6.93 -13.54
CA ALA A 201 -16.02 -6.86 -13.85
C ALA A 201 -16.54 -5.40 -13.86
N VAL A 202 -16.09 -4.56 -12.93
CA VAL A 202 -16.42 -3.14 -12.88
C VAL A 202 -15.85 -2.40 -14.09
N LEU A 203 -14.57 -2.59 -14.42
CA LEU A 203 -13.96 -1.94 -15.58
C LEU A 203 -14.64 -2.35 -16.89
N GLU A 204 -15.00 -3.63 -17.06
CA GLU A 204 -15.73 -4.09 -18.24
C GLU A 204 -17.15 -3.56 -18.30
N LYS A 205 -17.85 -3.45 -17.16
CA LYS A 205 -19.17 -2.82 -17.07
C LYS A 205 -19.12 -1.34 -17.46
N LEU A 206 -17.99 -0.69 -17.24
CA LEU A 206 -17.70 0.69 -17.67
C LEU A 206 -17.20 0.80 -19.11
N GLY A 207 -17.16 -0.30 -19.87
CA GLY A 207 -16.80 -0.31 -21.29
C GLY A 207 -15.32 -0.52 -21.58
N CYS A 208 -14.50 -0.87 -20.58
CA CYS A 208 -13.09 -1.16 -20.81
C CYS A 208 -12.85 -2.60 -21.25
N ARG A 209 -11.79 -2.82 -22.04
CA ARG A 209 -11.17 -4.13 -22.26
C ARG A 209 -10.01 -4.32 -21.28
N VAL A 210 -10.05 -5.38 -20.49
CA VAL A 210 -9.04 -5.59 -19.43
C VAL A 210 -8.10 -6.74 -19.76
N ILE A 211 -6.79 -6.44 -19.73
CA ILE A 211 -5.70 -7.41 -19.85
C ILE A 211 -4.93 -7.51 -18.54
N VAL A 212 -4.36 -8.68 -18.28
CA VAL A 212 -3.63 -8.98 -17.04
C VAL A 212 -2.15 -9.26 -17.38
N PRO A 213 -1.31 -8.21 -17.45
CA PRO A 213 0.08 -8.35 -17.87
C PRO A 213 0.89 -9.19 -16.88
N PRO A 214 1.98 -9.86 -17.31
CA PRO A 214 2.92 -10.48 -16.40
C PRO A 214 3.45 -9.43 -15.43
N GLN A 215 3.53 -9.78 -14.14
CA GLN A 215 3.92 -8.84 -13.10
C GLN A 215 4.43 -9.60 -11.86
N VAL A 216 5.18 -8.89 -11.01
CA VAL A 216 5.61 -9.35 -9.69
C VAL A 216 5.09 -8.40 -8.62
N CYS A 217 5.30 -8.72 -7.34
CA CYS A 217 5.02 -7.81 -6.23
C CYS A 217 5.60 -6.41 -6.52
N CYS A 218 4.90 -5.34 -6.11
CA CYS A 218 5.36 -3.96 -6.30
C CYS A 218 6.70 -3.67 -5.61
N GLY A 219 7.10 -4.47 -4.61
CA GLY A 219 8.36 -4.30 -3.88
C GLY A 219 8.23 -3.47 -2.60
N LEU A 220 7.07 -2.85 -2.35
CA LEU A 220 6.85 -2.01 -1.16
C LEU A 220 7.12 -2.74 0.16
N PRO A 221 6.68 -3.99 0.40
CA PRO A 221 6.98 -4.68 1.65
C PRO A 221 8.49 -4.85 1.92
N LEU A 222 9.30 -5.01 0.86
CA LEU A 222 10.77 -5.04 0.95
C LEU A 222 11.31 -3.65 1.28
N GLN A 223 10.83 -2.61 0.59
CA GLN A 223 11.22 -1.22 0.84
C GLN A 223 10.94 -0.80 2.29
N SER A 224 9.73 -1.03 2.80
CA SER A 224 9.33 -0.66 4.16
C SER A 224 10.14 -1.40 5.25
N ASN A 225 10.76 -2.52 4.91
CA ASN A 225 11.68 -3.29 5.77
C ASN A 225 13.16 -2.96 5.54
N GLY A 226 13.48 -1.95 4.73
CA GLY A 226 14.87 -1.53 4.42
C GLY A 226 15.62 -2.46 3.47
N LEU A 227 14.94 -3.43 2.85
CA LEU A 227 15.53 -4.41 1.93
C LEU A 227 15.64 -3.86 0.50
N PHE A 228 16.29 -2.70 0.36
CA PHE A 228 16.28 -1.89 -0.88
C PHE A 228 16.84 -2.61 -2.11
N LYS A 229 17.92 -3.40 -1.95
CA LYS A 229 18.49 -4.17 -3.08
C LYS A 229 17.47 -5.13 -3.68
N ALA A 230 16.66 -5.77 -2.85
CA ALA A 230 15.59 -6.66 -3.32
C ALA A 230 14.42 -5.84 -3.88
N ALA A 231 14.01 -4.77 -3.19
CA ALA A 231 12.92 -3.89 -3.65
C ALA A 231 13.19 -3.32 -5.06
N ARG A 232 14.41 -2.84 -5.33
CA ARG A 232 14.85 -2.35 -6.64
C ARG A 232 14.67 -3.39 -7.74
N ARG A 233 15.07 -4.65 -7.50
CA ARG A 233 14.91 -5.73 -8.48
C ARG A 233 13.44 -6.00 -8.83
N TYR A 234 12.54 -5.91 -7.86
CA TYR A 234 11.11 -6.06 -8.10
C TYR A 234 10.56 -4.87 -8.92
N ALA A 235 10.97 -3.65 -8.56
CA ALA A 235 10.59 -2.44 -9.29
C ALA A 235 11.10 -2.47 -10.75
N GLU A 236 12.40 -2.72 -10.96
CA GLU A 236 13.00 -2.85 -12.30
C GLU A 236 12.30 -3.92 -13.14
N LYS A 237 11.98 -5.08 -12.54
CA LYS A 237 11.28 -6.15 -13.23
C LYS A 237 9.85 -5.75 -13.62
N ASN A 238 9.11 -5.08 -12.75
CA ASN A 238 7.79 -4.56 -13.10
C ASN A 238 7.88 -3.49 -14.19
N THR A 239 8.86 -2.59 -14.13
CA THR A 239 9.11 -1.61 -15.20
C THR A 239 9.32 -2.31 -16.55
N GLN A 240 10.16 -3.34 -16.60
CA GLN A 240 10.40 -4.10 -17.83
C GLN A 240 9.14 -4.81 -18.36
N LEU A 241 8.34 -5.41 -17.47
CA LEU A 241 7.15 -6.17 -17.85
C LEU A 241 5.98 -5.28 -18.26
N LEU A 242 5.88 -4.08 -17.69
CA LEU A 242 4.75 -3.18 -17.91
C LEU A 242 5.01 -2.14 -19.01
N ARG A 243 6.28 -1.86 -19.33
CA ARG A 243 6.67 -0.88 -20.36
C ARG A 243 5.97 -1.10 -21.71
N PRO A 244 5.86 -2.32 -22.28
CA PRO A 244 5.22 -2.51 -23.58
C PRO A 244 3.76 -1.98 -23.62
N PHE A 245 3.04 -2.07 -22.51
CA PHE A 245 1.66 -1.60 -22.41
C PHE A 245 1.59 -0.07 -22.35
N ILE A 246 2.50 0.56 -21.60
CA ILE A 246 2.65 2.01 -21.55
C ILE A 246 3.04 2.59 -22.91
N GLU A 247 3.96 1.95 -23.63
CA GLU A 247 4.38 2.36 -24.98
C GLU A 247 3.22 2.31 -25.99
N LYS A 248 2.24 1.44 -25.77
CA LYS A 248 0.99 1.37 -26.55
C LYS A 248 -0.10 2.31 -26.04
N GLY A 249 0.16 3.13 -25.03
CA GLY A 249 -0.80 4.05 -24.45
C GLY A 249 -1.86 3.37 -23.57
N ILE A 250 -1.66 2.11 -23.17
CA ILE A 250 -2.57 1.40 -22.26
C ILE A 250 -2.19 1.75 -20.81
N PRO A 251 -3.10 2.34 -20.01
CA PRO A 251 -2.83 2.68 -18.62
C PRO A 251 -2.66 1.42 -17.76
N ILE A 252 -1.76 1.49 -16.79
CA ILE A 252 -1.63 0.48 -15.73
C ILE A 252 -2.57 0.87 -14.58
N VAL A 253 -3.59 0.06 -14.30
CA VAL A 253 -4.59 0.36 -13.26
C VAL A 253 -4.51 -0.67 -12.14
N GLY A 254 -4.45 -0.24 -10.88
CA GLY A 254 -4.39 -1.13 -9.72
C GLY A 254 -5.42 -0.79 -8.63
N THR A 255 -5.82 -1.80 -7.85
CA THR A 255 -6.76 -1.65 -6.71
C THR A 255 -6.07 -1.31 -5.39
N SER A 256 -4.81 -1.74 -5.21
CA SER A 256 -4.07 -1.43 -3.99
C SER A 256 -3.41 -0.07 -4.09
N SER A 257 -3.91 0.90 -3.33
CA SER A 257 -3.33 2.25 -3.22
C SER A 257 -1.84 2.23 -2.83
N SER A 258 -1.41 1.21 -2.07
CA SER A 258 0.00 1.03 -1.69
C SER A 258 0.87 0.58 -2.88
N CYS A 259 0.36 -0.37 -3.68
CA CYS A 259 1.03 -0.84 -4.88
C CYS A 259 1.14 0.26 -5.95
N THR A 260 0.06 0.99 -6.20
CA THR A 260 0.04 2.05 -7.20
C THR A 260 0.92 3.23 -6.78
N LEU A 261 0.98 3.57 -5.48
CA LEU A 261 1.91 4.59 -4.97
C LEU A 261 3.37 4.18 -5.20
N GLN A 262 3.67 2.89 -4.97
CA GLN A 262 5.01 2.36 -5.19
C GLN A 262 5.47 2.55 -6.63
N LEU A 263 4.59 2.28 -7.61
CA LEU A 263 4.90 2.42 -9.04
C LEU A 263 4.95 3.89 -9.48
N LYS A 264 4.03 4.74 -9.00
CA LYS A 264 3.94 6.16 -9.36
C LYS A 264 5.05 7.03 -8.75
N HIS A 265 5.44 6.76 -7.51
CA HIS A 265 6.26 7.68 -6.73
C HIS A 265 7.50 7.01 -6.14
N GLU A 266 7.30 6.05 -5.24
CA GLU A 266 8.35 5.54 -4.35
C GLU A 266 9.52 4.88 -5.09
N THR A 267 9.24 4.25 -6.24
CA THR A 267 10.28 3.66 -7.09
C THR A 267 11.33 4.69 -7.51
N ARG A 268 10.92 5.94 -7.79
CA ARG A 268 11.82 7.03 -8.14
C ARG A 268 12.34 7.73 -6.89
N SER A 269 11.44 8.20 -6.03
CA SER A 269 11.77 9.08 -4.90
C SER A 269 12.50 8.38 -3.75
N VAL A 270 12.23 7.09 -3.51
CA VAL A 270 12.82 6.32 -2.41
C VAL A 270 13.83 5.30 -2.89
N LEU A 271 13.54 4.55 -3.96
CA LEU A 271 14.48 3.55 -4.47
C LEU A 271 15.55 4.15 -5.39
N GLY A 272 15.34 5.35 -5.95
CA GLY A 272 16.32 6.06 -6.78
C GLY A 272 16.43 5.50 -8.19
N LEU A 273 15.40 4.80 -8.65
CA LEU A 273 15.33 4.29 -10.01
C LEU A 273 14.82 5.40 -10.92
N ASN A 274 15.77 6.21 -11.39
CA ASN A 274 15.50 7.39 -12.21
C ASN A 274 15.92 7.11 -13.65
N GLY A 275 14.94 7.00 -14.54
CA GLY A 275 15.12 6.73 -15.96
C GLY A 275 13.78 6.82 -16.68
N ARG A 276 13.81 7.05 -17.99
CA ARG A 276 12.63 7.29 -18.82
C ARG A 276 11.53 6.25 -18.60
N ASP A 277 11.87 4.96 -18.60
CA ASP A 277 10.89 3.87 -18.38
C ASP A 277 10.19 3.97 -17.01
N CYS A 278 10.91 4.36 -15.96
CA CYS A 278 10.32 4.53 -14.63
C CYS A 278 9.45 5.79 -14.55
N GLU A 279 9.79 6.83 -15.32
CA GLU A 279 8.98 8.04 -15.43
C GLU A 279 7.69 7.79 -16.22
N GLU A 280 7.78 7.12 -17.36
CA GLU A 280 6.63 6.75 -18.18
C GLU A 280 5.71 5.78 -17.44
N LEU A 281 6.26 4.76 -16.74
CA LEU A 281 5.46 3.88 -15.89
C LEU A 281 4.72 4.66 -14.80
N ALA A 282 5.41 5.60 -14.15
CA ALA A 282 4.78 6.40 -13.11
C ALA A 282 3.67 7.29 -13.65
N LEU A 283 3.86 7.90 -14.81
CA LEU A 283 2.86 8.74 -15.47
C LEU A 283 1.69 7.93 -16.05
N GLY A 284 1.91 6.67 -16.40
CA GLY A 284 0.88 5.78 -16.94
C GLY A 284 0.21 4.86 -15.91
N THR A 285 0.62 4.91 -14.64
CA THR A 285 -0.02 4.14 -13.57
C THR A 285 -1.15 4.93 -12.92
N ARG A 286 -2.27 4.29 -12.61
CA ARG A 286 -3.43 4.86 -11.91
C ARG A 286 -3.95 3.94 -10.81
N ASP A 287 -4.47 4.55 -9.77
CA ASP A 287 -5.40 3.86 -8.88
C ASP A 287 -6.74 3.64 -9.59
N ILE A 288 -7.44 2.55 -9.29
CA ILE A 288 -8.68 2.21 -9.99
C ILE A 288 -9.75 3.30 -9.88
N PHE A 289 -9.91 3.92 -8.70
CA PHE A 289 -10.92 4.96 -8.55
C PHE A 289 -10.46 6.29 -9.15
N GLU A 290 -9.16 6.58 -9.11
CA GLU A 290 -8.59 7.71 -9.85
C GLU A 290 -8.82 7.56 -11.36
N TRP A 291 -8.58 6.38 -11.93
CA TRP A 291 -8.87 6.10 -13.34
C TRP A 291 -10.36 6.28 -13.66
N ILE A 292 -11.25 5.76 -12.81
CA ILE A 292 -12.69 5.90 -12.99
C ILE A 292 -13.10 7.38 -13.01
N VAL A 293 -12.59 8.19 -12.07
CA VAL A 293 -12.90 9.62 -11.99
C VAL A 293 -12.25 10.42 -13.12
N GLU A 294 -11.04 10.09 -13.55
CA GLU A 294 -10.36 10.83 -14.62
C GLU A 294 -10.89 10.52 -16.02
N SER A 295 -11.23 9.25 -16.28
CA SER A 295 -11.45 8.76 -17.65
C SER A 295 -12.84 8.18 -17.91
N LEU A 296 -13.58 7.81 -16.86
CA LEU A 296 -14.88 7.12 -16.98
C LEU A 296 -16.01 7.86 -16.25
N TRP A 297 -15.77 9.10 -15.80
CA TRP A 297 -16.71 9.84 -14.96
C TRP A 297 -18.08 10.02 -15.62
N GLU A 298 -18.10 10.43 -16.88
CA GLU A 298 -19.34 10.60 -17.64
C GLU A 298 -20.10 9.28 -17.83
N THR A 299 -19.38 8.16 -17.95
CA THR A 299 -19.99 6.84 -18.00
C THR A 299 -20.65 6.52 -16.66
N VAL A 300 -19.93 6.70 -15.55
CA VAL A 300 -20.45 6.46 -14.19
C VAL A 300 -21.68 7.31 -13.89
N LEU A 301 -21.65 8.61 -14.23
CA LEU A 301 -22.78 9.53 -13.98
C LEU A 301 -24.06 9.12 -14.73
N LYS A 302 -23.93 8.44 -15.86
CA LYS A 302 -25.07 7.97 -16.67
C LYS A 302 -25.55 6.57 -16.26
N MET A 303 -24.84 5.89 -15.37
CA MET A 303 -25.25 4.57 -14.90
C MET A 303 -26.40 4.68 -13.91
N ASP A 304 -27.35 3.75 -14.04
CA ASP A 304 -28.37 3.51 -13.02
C ASP A 304 -27.79 2.58 -11.95
N LEU A 305 -27.25 3.17 -10.89
CA LEU A 305 -26.67 2.44 -9.76
C LEU A 305 -27.78 1.96 -8.82
N ALA A 306 -27.80 0.66 -8.56
CA ALA A 306 -28.73 0.06 -7.62
C ALA A 306 -28.50 0.61 -6.19
N PRO A 307 -29.58 0.84 -5.41
CA PRO A 307 -29.44 1.32 -4.05
C PRO A 307 -28.70 0.31 -3.16
N VAL A 308 -27.84 0.83 -2.28
CA VAL A 308 -27.16 0.05 -1.23
C VAL A 308 -27.56 0.62 0.12
N GLN A 309 -28.45 -0.06 0.84
CA GLN A 309 -28.96 0.40 2.14
C GLN A 309 -28.01 -0.01 3.26
N ALA A 310 -26.97 0.79 3.48
CA ALA A 310 -25.98 0.53 4.52
C ALA A 310 -25.33 1.81 5.05
N LEU A 311 -24.93 1.78 6.32
CA LEU A 311 -24.04 2.73 6.95
C LEU A 311 -22.60 2.23 6.84
N VAL A 312 -21.74 3.02 6.21
CA VAL A 312 -20.32 2.71 6.06
C VAL A 312 -19.44 3.79 6.65
N LEU A 313 -18.34 3.37 7.29
CA LEU A 313 -17.27 4.27 7.71
C LEU A 313 -16.09 4.12 6.76
N TYR A 314 -15.84 5.14 5.93
CA TYR A 314 -14.70 5.14 5.03
C TYR A 314 -13.44 5.64 5.72
N HIS A 315 -12.38 4.82 5.70
CA HIS A 315 -11.04 5.20 6.14
C HIS A 315 -10.11 5.35 4.93
N ALA A 316 -9.74 6.59 4.61
CA ALA A 316 -8.71 6.88 3.61
C ALA A 316 -7.33 6.43 4.12
N PRO A 317 -6.70 5.39 3.55
CA PRO A 317 -5.41 4.91 4.03
C PRO A 317 -4.32 5.94 3.77
N CYS A 318 -3.27 5.93 4.59
CA CYS A 318 -2.20 6.92 4.49
C CYS A 318 -1.49 6.91 3.13
N GLN A 319 -1.34 5.74 2.48
CA GLN A 319 -0.77 5.66 1.13
C GLN A 319 -1.67 6.34 0.09
N LEU A 320 -3.00 6.22 0.19
CA LEU A 320 -3.94 6.94 -0.69
C LEU A 320 -3.74 8.45 -0.56
N LYS A 321 -3.66 8.96 0.67
CA LYS A 321 -3.42 10.40 0.92
C LYS A 321 -2.08 10.87 0.34
N SER A 322 -1.06 10.02 0.33
CA SER A 322 0.26 10.31 -0.25
C SER A 322 0.29 10.32 -1.78
N HIS A 323 -0.77 9.85 -2.48
CA HIS A 323 -0.90 10.05 -3.93
C HIS A 323 -1.22 11.50 -4.29
N TRP A 324 -1.77 12.30 -3.36
CA TRP A 324 -2.26 13.66 -3.63
C TRP A 324 -3.41 13.75 -4.65
N MET A 325 -4.08 12.64 -4.93
CA MET A 325 -5.23 12.56 -5.86
C MET A 325 -6.60 12.78 -5.18
N GLY A 326 -6.61 13.24 -3.93
CA GLY A 326 -7.82 13.33 -3.11
C GLY A 326 -8.35 11.95 -2.72
N THR A 327 -9.68 11.81 -2.71
CA THR A 327 -10.39 10.57 -2.34
C THR A 327 -11.34 10.15 -3.47
N PRO A 328 -10.83 9.64 -4.60
CA PRO A 328 -11.66 9.36 -5.77
C PRO A 328 -12.72 8.28 -5.49
N ALA A 329 -12.41 7.29 -4.62
CA ALA A 329 -13.38 6.30 -4.17
C ALA A 329 -14.61 6.95 -3.53
N LEU A 330 -14.43 7.95 -2.67
CA LEU A 330 -15.54 8.68 -2.06
C LEU A 330 -16.40 9.43 -3.07
N GLN A 331 -15.79 9.96 -4.14
CA GLN A 331 -16.54 10.68 -5.17
C GLN A 331 -17.52 9.73 -5.88
N VAL A 332 -17.04 8.53 -6.22
CA VAL A 332 -17.86 7.52 -6.89
C VAL A 332 -18.91 6.92 -5.93
N LEU A 333 -18.52 6.55 -4.71
CA LEU A 333 -19.44 5.92 -3.76
C LEU A 333 -20.61 6.84 -3.36
N ARG A 334 -20.41 8.17 -3.34
CA ARG A 334 -21.48 9.15 -3.06
C ARG A 334 -22.59 9.18 -4.10
N LEU A 335 -22.38 8.60 -5.28
CA LEU A 335 -23.41 8.51 -6.31
C LEU A 335 -24.39 7.35 -6.05
N ILE A 336 -24.06 6.42 -5.16
CA ILE A 336 -24.86 5.22 -4.89
C ILE A 336 -26.07 5.59 -4.01
N PRO A 337 -27.32 5.42 -4.49
CA PRO A 337 -28.50 5.72 -3.69
C PRO A 337 -28.56 4.87 -2.41
N GLY A 338 -29.03 5.46 -1.30
CA GLY A 338 -29.21 4.74 -0.03
C GLY A 338 -27.92 4.50 0.78
N LEU A 339 -26.74 4.69 0.19
CA LEU A 339 -25.48 4.48 0.90
C LEU A 339 -25.21 5.65 1.86
N ASN A 340 -25.30 5.38 3.17
CA ASN A 340 -24.94 6.35 4.20
C ASN A 340 -23.44 6.28 4.46
N LEU A 341 -22.69 7.21 3.87
CA LEU A 341 -21.25 7.25 3.93
C LEU A 341 -20.76 8.27 4.95
N GLN A 342 -20.08 7.80 5.99
CA GLN A 342 -19.30 8.61 6.92
C GLN A 342 -17.81 8.51 6.61
N VAL A 343 -17.04 9.56 6.92
CA VAL A 343 -15.59 9.60 6.67
C VAL A 343 -14.85 9.65 8.00
N SER A 344 -13.92 8.72 8.20
CA SER A 344 -13.08 8.70 9.38
C SER A 344 -12.15 9.92 9.44
N GLN A 345 -12.00 10.46 10.64
CA GLN A 345 -11.06 11.55 10.96
C GLN A 345 -9.65 11.02 11.32
N ALA A 346 -9.46 9.70 11.36
CA ALA A 346 -8.17 9.12 11.71
C ALA A 346 -7.13 9.33 10.60
N GLU A 347 -5.92 9.72 10.99
CA GLU A 347 -4.83 9.90 10.03
C GLU A 347 -4.20 8.59 9.56
N CYS A 348 -4.18 7.57 10.43
CA CYS A 348 -3.53 6.29 10.19
C CYS A 348 -4.31 5.15 10.86
N CYS A 349 -4.39 3.99 10.22
CA CYS A 349 -4.93 2.78 10.83
C CYS A 349 -3.95 2.12 11.83
N GLY A 350 -2.65 2.40 11.72
CA GLY A 350 -1.61 1.94 12.65
C GLY A 350 -0.70 0.82 12.13
N ILE A 351 -1.23 -0.09 11.32
CA ILE A 351 -0.49 -1.32 10.92
C ILE A 351 0.77 -1.09 10.08
N ALA A 352 0.76 -0.09 9.19
CA ALA A 352 1.84 0.22 8.25
C ALA A 352 2.53 -1.03 7.63
N GLY A 353 1.74 -1.85 6.92
CA GLY A 353 2.22 -3.07 6.29
C GLY A 353 2.55 -4.16 7.31
N THR A 354 3.84 -4.49 7.44
CA THR A 354 4.31 -5.51 8.41
C THR A 354 4.70 -4.91 9.76
N TYR A 355 4.60 -3.59 9.94
CA TYR A 355 5.02 -2.91 11.17
C TYR A 355 4.23 -3.40 12.37
N GLY A 356 2.89 -3.36 12.29
CA GLY A 356 1.97 -3.84 13.33
C GLY A 356 1.92 -5.37 13.46
N VAL A 357 2.67 -6.12 12.66
CA VAL A 357 2.77 -7.59 12.80
C VAL A 357 3.89 -7.99 13.78
N LYS A 358 4.86 -7.09 14.01
CA LYS A 358 6.05 -7.38 14.81
C LYS A 358 5.76 -7.14 16.29
N SER A 359 6.06 -8.12 17.14
CA SER A 359 5.73 -8.06 18.57
C SER A 359 6.26 -6.81 19.26
N GLU A 360 7.49 -6.40 18.93
CA GLU A 360 8.12 -5.22 19.52
C GLU A 360 7.50 -3.87 19.08
N LYS A 361 6.60 -3.87 18.08
CA LYS A 361 5.93 -2.68 17.54
C LYS A 361 4.41 -2.75 17.62
N TYR A 362 3.86 -3.89 18.02
CA TYR A 362 2.43 -4.15 17.99
C TYR A 362 1.65 -3.15 18.86
N ALA A 363 2.10 -2.93 20.10
CA ALA A 363 1.45 -1.98 21.01
C ALA A 363 1.44 -0.56 20.43
N ILE A 364 2.58 -0.09 19.91
CA ILE A 364 2.68 1.23 19.25
C ILE A 364 1.72 1.31 18.05
N ALA A 365 1.67 0.28 17.21
CA ALA A 365 0.78 0.24 16.05
C ALA A 365 -0.70 0.29 16.47
N ARG A 366 -1.06 -0.40 17.56
CA ARG A 366 -2.41 -0.40 18.12
C ARG A 366 -2.78 0.96 18.68
N ASP A 367 -1.90 1.58 19.46
CA ASP A 367 -2.13 2.89 20.05
C ASP A 367 -2.29 3.97 18.97
N VAL A 368 -1.50 3.90 17.88
CA VAL A 368 -1.70 4.76 16.70
C VAL A 368 -3.10 4.59 16.09
N GLY A 369 -3.60 3.36 16.01
CA GLY A 369 -4.90 3.04 15.43
C GLY A 369 -6.10 3.32 16.34
N GLN A 370 -5.87 3.59 17.63
CA GLN A 370 -6.93 3.63 18.65
C GLN A 370 -8.06 4.61 18.33
N ASN A 371 -7.73 5.80 17.82
CA ASN A 371 -8.74 6.79 17.42
C ASN A 371 -9.65 6.31 16.28
N LEU A 372 -9.15 5.46 15.39
CA LEU A 372 -9.98 4.83 14.35
C LEU A 372 -10.89 3.77 14.96
N PHE A 373 -10.38 2.97 15.89
CA PHE A 373 -11.16 1.91 16.54
C PHE A 373 -12.32 2.48 17.34
N HIS A 374 -12.09 3.52 18.15
CA HIS A 374 -13.18 4.20 18.86
C HIS A 374 -14.23 4.80 17.90
N GLN A 375 -13.81 5.38 16.76
CA GLN A 375 -14.77 5.85 15.75
C GLN A 375 -15.62 4.72 15.18
N VAL A 376 -15.06 3.53 14.97
CA VAL A 376 -15.84 2.36 14.52
C VAL A 376 -16.84 1.93 15.60
N GLU A 377 -16.41 1.91 16.86
CA GLU A 377 -17.28 1.59 18.01
C GLU A 377 -18.42 2.60 18.19
N ASP A 378 -18.15 3.89 18.00
CA ASP A 378 -19.12 4.98 18.12
C ASP A 378 -20.13 5.00 16.96
N VAL A 379 -19.66 4.79 15.73
CA VAL A 379 -20.49 4.85 14.52
C VAL A 379 -21.32 3.59 14.34
N GLN A 380 -20.78 2.43 14.76
CA GLN A 380 -21.37 1.10 14.53
C GLN A 380 -21.76 0.87 13.06
N PRO A 381 -20.83 1.03 12.11
CA PRO A 381 -21.15 0.87 10.69
C PRO A 381 -21.39 -0.60 10.34
N ASP A 382 -22.17 -0.85 9.30
CA ASP A 382 -22.31 -2.19 8.70
C ASP A 382 -20.95 -2.69 8.19
N TRP A 383 -20.17 -1.78 7.59
CA TRP A 383 -18.81 -2.06 7.11
C TRP A 383 -17.85 -0.88 7.30
N VAL A 384 -16.58 -1.19 7.54
CA VAL A 384 -15.50 -0.23 7.35
C VAL A 384 -14.96 -0.35 5.93
N VAL A 385 -14.79 0.76 5.22
CA VAL A 385 -14.37 0.77 3.82
C VAL A 385 -12.98 1.37 3.69
N THR A 386 -12.03 0.65 3.11
CA THR A 386 -10.68 1.18 2.85
C THR A 386 -9.97 0.49 1.69
N ASP A 387 -9.23 1.28 0.91
CA ASP A 387 -8.51 0.85 -0.29
C ASP A 387 -7.30 -0.06 0.04
N SER A 388 -6.77 0.00 1.27
CA SER A 388 -5.58 -0.76 1.66
C SER A 388 -5.91 -2.11 2.30
N GLU A 389 -5.36 -3.18 1.72
CA GLU A 389 -5.48 -4.55 2.25
C GLU A 389 -5.04 -4.68 3.70
N THR A 390 -3.89 -4.09 4.06
CA THR A 390 -3.38 -4.21 5.43
C THR A 390 -4.20 -3.41 6.42
N CYS A 391 -4.76 -2.25 6.03
CA CYS A 391 -5.69 -1.55 6.92
C CYS A 391 -6.99 -2.34 7.11
N ARG A 392 -7.54 -2.99 6.07
CA ARG A 392 -8.73 -3.85 6.23
C ARG A 392 -8.49 -4.93 7.28
N TRP A 393 -7.43 -5.73 7.10
CA TRP A 393 -7.14 -6.82 8.04
C TRP A 393 -6.87 -6.32 9.45
N TRP A 394 -6.25 -5.15 9.61
CA TRP A 394 -5.98 -4.55 10.91
C TRP A 394 -7.23 -4.05 11.61
N ILE A 395 -8.09 -3.33 10.89
CA ILE A 395 -9.31 -2.75 11.45
C ILE A 395 -10.26 -3.86 11.87
N GLU A 396 -10.47 -4.86 11.01
CA GLU A 396 -11.33 -6.00 11.32
C GLU A 396 -10.83 -6.77 12.54
N GLN A 397 -9.52 -7.03 12.64
CA GLN A 397 -8.90 -7.72 13.79
C GLN A 397 -9.14 -7.00 15.13
N HIS A 398 -9.25 -5.67 15.14
CA HIS A 398 -9.34 -4.88 16.37
C HIS A 398 -10.76 -4.40 16.70
N THR A 399 -11.63 -4.28 15.71
CA THR A 399 -12.99 -3.77 15.89
C THR A 399 -14.05 -4.86 15.78
N GLY A 400 -13.71 -6.00 15.18
CA GLY A 400 -14.67 -7.07 14.85
C GLY A 400 -15.64 -6.71 13.73
N VAL A 401 -15.58 -5.49 13.18
CA VAL A 401 -16.41 -5.05 12.05
C VAL A 401 -15.71 -5.41 10.75
N THR A 402 -16.45 -6.09 9.86
CA THR A 402 -15.94 -6.49 8.54
C THR A 402 -15.44 -5.27 7.77
N SER A 403 -14.22 -5.38 7.24
CA SER A 403 -13.59 -4.30 6.49
C SER A 403 -13.46 -4.66 5.01
N ILE A 404 -14.04 -3.86 4.11
CA ILE A 404 -14.19 -4.18 2.69
C ILE A 404 -13.51 -3.15 1.78
N HIS A 405 -13.18 -3.55 0.55
CA HIS A 405 -12.62 -2.65 -0.45
C HIS A 405 -13.75 -1.84 -1.12
N PRO A 406 -13.58 -0.55 -1.43
CA PRO A 406 -14.62 0.26 -2.07
C PRO A 406 -15.14 -0.29 -3.41
N ILE A 407 -14.32 -1.06 -4.13
CA ILE A 407 -14.73 -1.76 -5.37
C ILE A 407 -15.87 -2.75 -5.16
N GLU A 408 -16.00 -3.33 -3.96
CA GLU A 408 -17.03 -4.32 -3.65
C GLU A 408 -18.41 -3.67 -3.57
N ILE A 409 -18.48 -2.49 -2.95
CA ILE A 409 -19.70 -1.67 -2.91
C ILE A 409 -20.08 -1.22 -4.32
N LEU A 410 -19.12 -0.71 -5.09
CA LEU A 410 -19.39 -0.28 -6.47
C LEU A 410 -19.86 -1.44 -7.34
N ALA A 411 -19.22 -2.60 -7.25
CA ALA A 411 -19.63 -3.79 -8.00
C ALA A 411 -21.05 -4.24 -7.63
N SER A 412 -21.43 -4.11 -6.37
CA SER A 412 -22.79 -4.43 -5.94
C SER A 412 -23.83 -3.44 -6.43
N ALA A 413 -23.54 -2.13 -6.35
CA ALA A 413 -24.39 -1.10 -6.94
C ALA A 413 -24.52 -1.25 -8.47
N MET A 414 -23.56 -1.88 -9.14
CA MET A 414 -23.62 -2.24 -10.57
C MET A 414 -24.34 -3.57 -10.85
N ASN A 415 -24.93 -4.22 -9.84
CA ASN A 415 -25.56 -5.55 -9.91
C ASN A 415 -24.60 -6.66 -10.40
N LEU A 416 -23.30 -6.54 -10.13
CA LEU A 416 -22.31 -7.56 -10.51
C LEU A 416 -22.14 -8.64 -9.43
N THR A 417 -22.41 -8.32 -8.17
CA THR A 417 -22.33 -9.24 -7.03
C THR A 417 -23.23 -8.74 -5.90
N PRO A 418 -23.87 -9.63 -5.11
CA PRO A 418 -24.47 -9.20 -3.86
C PRO A 418 -23.37 -8.78 -2.86
N LEU A 419 -23.67 -7.78 -2.02
CA LEU A 419 -22.87 -7.47 -0.82
C LEU A 419 -23.07 -8.51 0.29
N GLU A 420 -24.17 -9.28 0.24
CA GLU A 420 -24.47 -10.34 1.19
C GLU A 420 -23.41 -11.46 1.09
N GLY A 421 -22.65 -11.67 2.17
CA GLY A 421 -21.65 -12.73 2.29
C GLY A 421 -20.20 -12.32 2.04
N ILE A 422 -19.88 -11.02 2.15
CA ILE A 422 -18.50 -10.55 2.29
C ILE A 422 -17.99 -10.81 3.71
#